data_AF-A0A9D4D2V2-F1
#
_entry.id   AF-A0A9D4D2V2-F1
#
_cell.length_a   1.000
_cell.length_b   1.000
_cell.length_c   1.000
_cell.angle_alpha   90.00
_cell.angle_beta   90.00
_cell.angle_gamma   90.00
#
_symmetry.space_group_name_H-M   'P 1'
#
loop_
_entity.id
_entity.type
_entity.pdbx_description
1 polymer ?
#
loop_
_entity_poly.entity_id
_entity_poly.type
_entity_poly.pdbx_seq_one_letter_code
_entity_poly.pdbx_strand_id
1 'polypeptide(L)'
;MQGEYQIREDFNTAAAVVVVVVDVVAILVVVVVVVVVGVVVVVIDIVAVSSSSRSTIVVAIEVAVVAVVAVVAVVAAAVAAVVVAAVVVVSAVVVAAVIVAVVVGGVVVDAVVIKVVVLQK
;
A
#
# COMPACT_ATOMS: atom_id res chain seq x y z
N MET A 1 4.42 38.98 4.68
CA MET A 1 3.76 38.17 3.64
C MET A 1 4.54 36.88 3.28
N GLN A 2 5.79 36.68 3.72
CA GLN A 2 6.55 35.44 3.40
C GLN A 2 6.11 34.18 4.18
N GLY A 3 5.56 34.32 5.39
CA GLY A 3 5.13 33.16 6.19
C GLY A 3 3.92 32.40 5.64
N GLU A 4 3.08 33.05 4.83
CA GLU A 4 1.88 32.43 4.24
C GLU A 4 2.20 31.56 3.01
N TYR A 5 3.33 31.85 2.33
CA TYR A 5 3.80 31.09 1.17
C TYR A 5 4.42 29.75 1.58
N GLN A 6 5.18 29.72 2.69
CA GLN A 6 5.79 28.48 3.21
C GLN A 6 4.76 27.45 3.67
N ILE A 7 3.70 27.88 4.34
CA ILE A 7 2.67 26.96 4.84
C ILE A 7 1.95 26.25 3.67
N ARG A 8 1.74 26.92 2.53
CA ARG A 8 1.11 26.31 1.35
C ARG A 8 2.00 25.29 0.63
N GLU A 9 3.33 25.49 0.62
CA GLU A 9 4.26 24.51 0.04
C GLU A 9 4.30 23.20 0.84
N ASP A 10 4.27 23.27 2.17
CA ASP A 10 4.28 22.08 3.04
C ASP A 10 3.00 21.23 2.89
N PHE A 11 1.82 21.85 2.74
CA PHE A 11 0.56 21.12 2.53
C PHE A 11 0.49 20.41 1.18
N ASN A 12 1.00 21.02 0.11
CA ASN A 12 1.05 20.38 -1.22
C ASN A 12 2.03 19.20 -1.24
N THR A 13 3.13 19.32 -0.51
CA THR A 13 4.13 18.24 -0.41
C THR A 13 3.57 17.05 0.36
N ALA A 14 2.87 17.28 1.47
CA ALA A 14 2.22 16.22 2.25
C ALA A 14 1.12 15.50 1.44
N ALA A 15 0.31 16.25 0.67
CA ALA A 15 -0.71 15.66 -0.20
C ALA A 15 -0.11 14.79 -1.31
N ALA A 16 1.00 15.21 -1.91
CA ALA A 16 1.69 14.43 -2.93
C ALA A 16 2.21 13.09 -2.42
N VAL A 17 2.76 13.05 -1.19
CA VAL A 17 3.25 11.80 -0.58
C VAL A 17 2.13 10.78 -0.37
N VAL A 18 0.95 11.22 0.10
CA VAL A 18 -0.20 10.33 0.29
C VAL A 18 -0.67 9.74 -1.04
N VAL A 19 -0.73 10.55 -2.11
CA VAL A 19 -1.15 10.10 -3.44
C VAL A 19 -0.19 9.05 -4.00
N VAL A 20 1.13 9.24 -3.87
CA VAL A 20 2.13 8.27 -4.34
C VAL A 20 2.01 6.94 -3.60
N VAL A 21 1.79 6.96 -2.28
CA VAL A 21 1.61 5.72 -1.50
C VAL A 21 0.36 4.97 -1.97
N VAL A 22 -0.75 5.67 -2.19
CA VAL A 22 -2.00 5.06 -2.70
C VAL A 22 -1.79 4.44 -4.08
N ASP A 23 -1.06 5.12 -4.97
CA ASP A 23 -0.81 4.67 -6.34
C ASP A 23 0.06 3.39 -6.36
N VAL A 24 1.10 3.33 -5.53
CA VAL A 24 1.96 2.13 -5.39
C VAL A 24 1.17 0.93 -4.87
N VAL A 25 0.27 1.13 -3.91
CA VAL A 25 -0.61 0.07 -3.40
C VAL A 25 -1.58 -0.41 -4.48
N ALA A 26 -2.17 0.50 -5.25
CA ALA A 26 -3.07 0.15 -6.34
C ALA A 26 -2.35 -0.70 -7.41
N ILE A 27 -1.13 -0.31 -7.82
CA ILE A 27 -0.31 -1.06 -8.77
C ILE A 27 -0.01 -2.47 -8.25
N LEU A 28 0.38 -2.59 -6.98
CA LEU A 28 0.66 -3.90 -6.37
C LEU A 28 -0.57 -4.83 -6.40
N VAL A 29 -1.75 -4.30 -6.09
CA VAL A 29 -3.00 -5.07 -6.16
C VAL A 29 -3.30 -5.52 -7.59
N VAL A 30 -3.14 -4.65 -8.59
CA VAL A 30 -3.35 -4.99 -10.00
C VAL A 30 -2.41 -6.11 -10.45
N VAL A 31 -1.12 -6.02 -10.11
CA VAL A 31 -0.12 -7.04 -10.47
C VAL A 31 -0.51 -8.41 -9.90
N VAL A 32 -0.91 -8.45 -8.64
CA VAL A 32 -1.37 -9.69 -8.00
C VAL A 32 -2.56 -10.28 -8.74
N VAL A 33 -3.58 -9.47 -9.03
CA VAL A 33 -4.79 -9.93 -9.72
C VAL A 33 -4.44 -10.54 -11.08
N VAL A 34 -3.57 -9.87 -11.85
CA VAL A 34 -3.12 -10.38 -13.16
C VAL A 34 -2.40 -11.73 -13.02
N VAL A 35 -1.54 -11.89 -12.01
CA VAL A 35 -0.84 -13.17 -11.76
C VAL A 35 -1.85 -14.28 -11.43
N VAL A 36 -2.81 -14.02 -10.54
CA VAL A 36 -3.84 -15.02 -10.18
C VAL A 36 -4.64 -15.43 -11.42
N VAL A 37 -5.11 -14.45 -12.20
CA VAL A 37 -5.88 -14.72 -13.43
C VAL A 37 -5.04 -15.51 -14.43
N GLY A 38 -3.78 -15.14 -14.65
CA GLY A 38 -2.88 -15.86 -15.55
C GLY A 38 -2.69 -17.32 -15.15
N VAL A 39 -2.52 -17.59 -13.85
CA VAL A 39 -2.39 -18.95 -13.32
C VAL A 39 -3.67 -19.75 -13.57
N VAL A 40 -4.84 -19.17 -13.31
CA VAL A 40 -6.14 -19.84 -13.55
C VAL A 40 -6.30 -20.20 -15.03
N VAL A 41 -5.94 -19.31 -15.95
CA VAL A 41 -6.06 -19.56 -17.40
C VAL A 41 -5.16 -20.71 -17.84
N VAL A 42 -3.90 -20.74 -17.40
CA VAL A 42 -2.95 -21.83 -17.73
C VAL A 42 -3.50 -23.19 -17.30
N VAL A 43 -4.18 -23.24 -16.16
CA VAL A 43 -4.70 -24.49 -15.60
C VAL A 43 -5.88 -25.01 -16.40
N ILE A 44 -6.78 -24.11 -16.80
CA ILE A 44 -7.92 -24.46 -17.66
C ILE A 44 -7.41 -25.05 -18.99
N ASP A 45 -6.37 -24.46 -19.56
CA ASP A 45 -5.77 -24.94 -20.81
C ASP A 45 -5.19 -26.36 -20.67
N ILE A 46 -4.45 -26.62 -19.58
CA ILE A 46 -3.91 -27.95 -19.28
C ILE A 46 -5.04 -28.98 -19.13
N VAL A 47 -6.11 -28.66 -18.40
CA VAL A 47 -7.27 -29.56 -18.22
C VAL A 47 -7.95 -29.86 -19.56
N ALA A 48 -8.08 -28.87 -20.45
CA ALA A 48 -8.70 -29.02 -21.75
C ALA A 48 -7.88 -29.94 -22.68
N VAL A 49 -6.57 -29.71 -22.80
CA VAL A 49 -5.65 -30.49 -23.65
C VAL A 49 -5.60 -31.96 -23.23
N SER A 50 -5.74 -32.22 -21.93
CA SER A 50 -5.54 -33.55 -21.35
C SER A 50 -6.65 -34.54 -21.70
N SER A 51 -7.85 -34.09 -22.07
CA SER A 51 -9.09 -34.88 -22.23
C SER A 51 -9.02 -36.12 -23.14
N SER A 52 -7.90 -36.36 -23.82
CA SER A 52 -7.66 -37.44 -24.78
C SER A 52 -7.08 -38.75 -24.20
N SER A 53 -6.64 -38.84 -22.93
CA SER A 53 -6.06 -40.07 -22.31
C SER A 53 -6.46 -40.34 -20.84
N ARG A 54 -7.57 -41.04 -20.60
CA ARG A 54 -8.26 -41.19 -19.28
C ARG A 54 -7.44 -41.52 -18.02
N SER A 55 -6.33 -42.26 -18.08
CA SER A 55 -5.57 -42.66 -16.87
C SER A 55 -4.45 -41.68 -16.48
N THR A 56 -3.75 -41.12 -17.45
CA THR A 56 -2.70 -40.10 -17.22
C THR A 56 -3.33 -38.75 -16.85
N ILE A 57 -4.57 -38.51 -17.27
CA ILE A 57 -5.35 -37.30 -16.98
C ILE A 57 -5.55 -37.08 -15.48
N VAL A 58 -5.95 -38.11 -14.73
CA VAL A 58 -6.35 -37.92 -13.32
C VAL A 58 -5.15 -37.46 -12.48
N VAL A 59 -3.98 -38.08 -12.71
CA VAL A 59 -2.74 -37.72 -12.02
C VAL A 59 -2.25 -36.33 -12.44
N ALA A 60 -2.35 -35.98 -13.72
CA ALA A 60 -1.99 -34.64 -14.21
C ALA A 60 -2.89 -33.55 -13.62
N ILE A 61 -4.19 -33.83 -13.48
CA ILE A 61 -5.15 -32.91 -12.88
C ILE A 61 -4.87 -32.73 -11.38
N GLU A 62 -4.62 -33.81 -10.62
CA GLU A 62 -4.29 -33.69 -9.20
C GLU A 62 -3.04 -32.83 -8.97
N VAL A 63 -1.98 -33.07 -9.74
CA VAL A 63 -0.73 -32.29 -9.64
C VAL A 63 -0.95 -30.83 -10.06
N ALA A 64 -1.74 -30.59 -11.10
CA ALA A 64 -2.08 -29.23 -11.54
C ALA A 64 -2.87 -28.49 -10.45
N VAL A 65 -3.88 -29.12 -9.85
CA VAL A 65 -4.69 -28.51 -8.78
C VAL A 65 -3.81 -28.17 -7.57
N VAL A 66 -2.91 -29.07 -7.16
CA VAL A 66 -1.98 -28.80 -6.06
C VAL A 66 -1.05 -27.62 -6.37
N ALA A 67 -0.53 -27.56 -7.60
CA ALA A 67 0.32 -26.45 -8.04
C ALA A 67 -0.45 -25.11 -8.02
N VAL A 68 -1.72 -25.10 -8.43
CA VAL A 68 -2.57 -23.89 -8.38
C VAL A 68 -2.82 -23.45 -6.96
N VAL A 69 -3.22 -24.38 -6.10
CA VAL A 69 -3.49 -24.08 -4.69
C VAL A 69 -2.23 -23.51 -4.04
N ALA A 70 -1.06 -24.06 -4.35
CA ALA A 70 0.21 -23.54 -3.86
C ALA A 70 0.49 -22.11 -4.39
N VAL A 71 0.30 -21.85 -5.69
CA VAL A 71 0.51 -20.51 -6.25
C VAL A 71 -0.49 -19.50 -5.69
N VAL A 72 -1.77 -19.86 -5.59
CA VAL A 72 -2.80 -19.01 -4.99
C VAL A 72 -2.47 -18.71 -3.53
N ALA A 73 -2.00 -19.70 -2.76
CA ALA A 73 -1.59 -19.50 -1.37
C ALA A 73 -0.38 -18.56 -1.25
N VAL A 74 0.62 -18.71 -2.12
CA VAL A 74 1.80 -17.81 -2.16
C VAL A 74 1.39 -16.39 -2.53
N VAL A 75 0.51 -16.23 -3.53
CA VAL A 75 0.03 -14.92 -3.96
C VAL A 75 -0.83 -14.27 -2.86
N ALA A 76 -1.73 -15.02 -2.22
CA ALA A 76 -2.51 -14.53 -1.10
C ALA A 76 -1.64 -14.10 0.08
N ALA A 77 -0.59 -14.85 0.39
CA ALA A 77 0.38 -14.49 1.43
C ALA A 77 1.16 -13.20 1.08
N ALA A 78 1.56 -13.05 -0.19
CA ALA A 78 2.22 -11.83 -0.66
C ALA A 78 1.30 -10.59 -0.56
N VAL A 79 0.02 -10.73 -0.93
CA VAL A 79 -0.97 -9.65 -0.78
C VAL A 79 -1.13 -9.26 0.68
N ALA A 80 -1.30 -10.25 1.57
CA ALA A 80 -1.46 -9.98 2.99
C ALA A 80 -0.25 -9.21 3.55
N ALA A 81 0.97 -9.62 3.18
CA ALA A 81 2.19 -8.92 3.58
C ALA A 81 2.26 -7.48 3.05
N VAL A 82 1.87 -7.26 1.79
CA VAL A 82 1.82 -5.92 1.19
C VAL A 82 0.79 -5.03 1.89
N VAL A 83 -0.40 -5.54 2.18
CA VAL A 83 -1.44 -4.78 2.89
C VAL A 83 -0.97 -4.39 4.29
N VAL A 84 -0.35 -5.33 5.02
CA VAL A 84 0.22 -5.03 6.35
C VAL A 84 1.31 -3.97 6.24
N ALA A 85 2.22 -4.08 5.28
CA ALA A 85 3.26 -3.08 5.06
C ALA A 85 2.69 -1.70 4.72
N ALA A 86 1.67 -1.64 3.85
CA ALA A 86 1.00 -0.39 3.49
C ALA A 86 0.33 0.27 4.70
N VAL A 87 -0.38 -0.51 5.52
CA VAL A 87 -1.00 -0.02 6.75
C VAL A 87 0.04 0.55 7.72
N VAL A 88 1.19 -0.13 7.86
CA VAL A 88 2.30 0.35 8.71
C VAL A 88 2.88 1.66 8.16
N VAL A 89 3.11 1.77 6.86
CA VAL A 89 3.63 2.99 6.21
C VAL A 89 2.66 4.16 6.38
N VAL A 90 1.36 3.96 6.09
CA VAL A 90 0.34 5.00 6.27
C VAL A 90 0.26 5.43 7.72
N SER A 91 0.27 4.47 8.66
CA SER A 91 0.23 4.77 10.10
C SER A 91 1.45 5.58 10.55
N ALA A 92 2.65 5.22 10.07
CA ALA A 92 3.88 5.94 10.39
C ALA A 92 3.86 7.38 9.86
N VAL A 93 3.34 7.59 8.64
CA VAL A 93 3.18 8.93 8.04
C VAL A 93 2.20 9.78 8.86
N VAL A 94 1.06 9.21 9.26
CA VAL A 94 0.07 9.91 10.10
C VAL A 94 0.69 10.31 11.44
N VAL A 95 1.41 9.40 12.11
CA VAL A 95 2.08 9.69 13.39
C VAL A 95 3.13 10.79 13.22
N ALA A 96 3.95 10.73 12.17
CA ALA A 96 4.95 11.75 11.88
C ALA A 96 4.29 13.12 11.64
N ALA A 97 3.20 13.17 10.87
CA ALA A 97 2.44 14.40 10.62
C ALA A 97 1.87 15.00 11.92
N VAL A 98 1.34 14.17 12.82
CA VAL A 98 0.83 14.63 14.12
C VAL A 98 1.96 15.22 14.97
N ILE A 99 3.13 14.57 15.03
CA ILE A 99 4.28 15.08 15.77
C ILE A 99 4.72 16.44 15.23
N VAL A 100 4.86 16.58 13.91
CA VAL A 100 5.23 17.85 13.27
C VAL A 100 4.19 18.92 13.60
N ALA A 101 2.90 18.62 13.48
CA ALA A 101 1.83 19.56 13.79
C ALA A 101 1.86 20.04 15.26
N VAL A 102 2.12 19.13 16.20
CA VAL A 102 2.23 19.48 17.63
C VAL A 102 3.46 20.33 17.92
N VAL A 103 4.62 19.99 17.34
CA VAL A 103 5.86 20.74 17.54
C VAL A 103 5.74 22.15 16.96
N VAL A 104 5.28 22.28 15.72
CA VAL A 104 5.09 23.58 15.07
C VAL A 104 4.01 24.38 15.82
N GLY A 105 2.88 23.75 16.17
CA GLY A 105 1.83 24.38 16.97
C GLY A 105 2.35 24.89 18.31
N GLY A 106 3.17 24.11 19.02
CA GLY A 106 3.79 24.50 20.28
C GLY A 106 4.71 25.71 20.15
N VAL A 107 5.60 25.72 19.14
CA VAL A 107 6.52 26.84 18.89
C VAL A 107 5.77 28.14 18.57
N VAL A 108 4.66 28.06 17.82
CA VAL A 108 3.83 29.23 17.49
C VAL A 108 3.16 29.80 18.74
N VAL A 109 2.60 28.94 19.59
CA VAL A 109 1.98 29.36 20.86
C VAL A 109 3.01 30.04 21.76
N ASP A 110 4.20 29.45 21.88
CA ASP A 110 5.28 29.96 22.73
C ASP A 110 5.77 31.35 22.27
N ALA A 111 5.95 31.53 20.95
CA ALA A 111 6.33 32.81 20.36
C ALA A 111 5.28 33.92 20.60
N VAL A 112 3.99 33.60 20.57
CA VAL A 112 2.91 34.55 20.86
C VAL A 112 2.93 34.97 22.33
N VAL A 113 3.08 34.02 23.26
CA VAL A 113 3.12 34.30 24.70
C VAL A 113 4.29 35.22 25.04
N ILE A 114 5.49 34.93 24.53
CA ILE A 114 6.68 35.78 24.74
C ILE A 114 6.42 37.21 24.24
N LYS A 115 5.84 37.36 23.04
CA LYS A 115 5.55 38.67 22.45
C LYS A 115 4.57 39.48 23.28
N VAL A 116 3.52 38.85 23.82
CA VAL A 116 2.53 39.53 24.67
C VAL A 116 3.14 39.96 26.00
N VAL A 117 3.93 39.10 26.66
CA VAL A 117 4.55 39.43 27.95
C VAL A 117 5.59 40.55 27.84
N VAL A 118 6.36 40.59 26.75
CA VAL A 118 7.39 41.63 26.53
C VAL A 118 6.76 42.98 26.20
N LEU A 119 5.65 43.04 25.45
CA LEU A 119 4.99 44.30 25.09
C LEU A 119 4.15 44.90 26.22
N GLN A 120 3.84 44.14 27.27
CA GLN A 120 3.10 44.61 28.45
C GLN A 120 4.00 45.09 29.60
N LYS A 121 5.33 45.07 29.45
CA LYS A 121 6.30 45.63 30.39
C LYS A 121 6.99 46.85 29.80
#